data_AF-A0A2W1AYL0-F1
#
_entry.id   AF-A0A2W1AYL0-F1
#
_cell.length_a   1.000
_cell.length_b   1.000
_cell.length_c   1.000
_cell.angle_alpha   90.00
_cell.angle_beta   90.00
_cell.angle_gamma   90.00
#
_symmetry.space_group_name_H-M   'P 1'
#
loop_
_entity.id
_entity.type
_entity.pdbx_description
1 polymer ?
#
loop_
_entity_poly.entity_id
_entity_poly.type
_entity_poly.pdbx_seq_one_letter_code
_entity_poly.pdbx_strand_id
1 'polypeptide(L)'
;MEALKSSLSDMMSLFQDRMTSFEAQLQKNPGPSSSTDSLVADYTSFKKFILDALGCIQQQMEALSQELDSMEMRGRRKMVLLHGVPEQTKEDTAQVVAEVVRRHLEIPEFAVDDVRRCHRMGRQADASKSRPILCKLRDVGLRDSMWFAKTKLKGTGITLSEFLTRPRHQLFMSARDKFGVNNCWTKQRLVYVMGADGSRHRVSTLGDLNRIQQIKEKAQSTPAPKKAKRVAAKKK
;
A
#
# COMPACT_ATOMS: atom_id res chain seq x y z
N MET A 1 14.16 -13.47 8.49
CA MET A 1 14.03 -13.58 9.96
C MET A 1 15.39 -13.80 10.60
N GLU A 2 16.12 -14.87 10.25
CA GLU A 2 17.49 -15.13 10.73
C GLU A 2 18.46 -13.96 10.50
N ALA A 3 18.60 -13.48 9.26
CA ALA A 3 19.48 -12.35 8.93
C ALA A 3 19.10 -11.03 9.65
N LEU A 4 17.82 -10.87 10.00
CA LEU A 4 17.35 -9.68 10.74
C LEU A 4 17.69 -9.80 12.23
N LYS A 5 17.52 -11.01 12.79
CA LYS A 5 17.92 -11.32 14.17
C LYS A 5 19.41 -11.16 14.38
N SER A 6 20.24 -11.64 13.43
CA SER A 6 21.69 -11.45 13.52
C SER A 6 22.03 -9.96 13.49
N SER A 7 21.47 -9.20 12.54
CA SER A 7 21.72 -7.76 12.43
C SER A 7 21.34 -6.96 13.69
N LEU A 8 20.25 -7.33 14.38
CA LEU A 8 19.87 -6.69 15.63
C LEU A 8 20.83 -7.06 16.77
N SER A 9 21.23 -8.33 16.84
CA SER A 9 22.21 -8.81 17.82
C SER A 9 23.58 -8.14 17.65
N ASP A 10 24.02 -8.00 16.40
CA ASP A 10 25.30 -7.36 16.04
C ASP A 10 25.28 -5.85 16.40
N MET A 11 24.15 -5.17 16.16
CA MET A 11 23.98 -3.77 16.61
C MET A 11 24.01 -3.66 18.14
N MET A 12 23.39 -4.62 18.84
CA MET A 12 23.30 -4.60 20.29
C MET A 12 24.67 -4.85 20.95
N SER A 13 25.48 -5.77 20.41
CA SER A 13 26.84 -5.98 20.92
C SER A 13 27.73 -4.77 20.63
N LEU A 14 27.67 -4.21 19.41
CA LEU A 14 28.42 -3.01 19.05
C LEU A 14 28.06 -1.81 19.94
N PHE A 15 26.78 -1.68 20.30
CA PHE A 15 26.30 -0.67 21.25
C PHE A 15 26.89 -0.88 22.65
N GLN A 16 26.84 -2.12 23.16
CA GLN A 16 27.39 -2.46 24.47
C GLN A 16 28.90 -2.19 24.53
N ASP A 17 29.67 -2.64 23.54
CA ASP A 17 31.12 -2.44 23.51
C ASP A 17 31.51 -0.95 23.51
N ARG A 18 30.82 -0.15 22.69
CA ARG A 18 31.03 1.31 22.62
C ARG A 18 30.66 2.01 23.92
N MET A 19 29.54 1.62 24.54
CA MET A 19 29.07 2.19 25.80
C MET A 19 30.03 1.87 26.94
N THR A 20 30.48 0.62 27.04
CA THR A 20 31.46 0.19 28.05
C THR A 20 32.80 0.89 27.86
N SER A 21 33.24 1.09 26.61
CA SER A 21 34.47 1.86 26.34
C SER A 21 34.35 3.32 26.76
N PHE A 22 33.18 3.95 26.55
CA PHE A 22 32.92 5.32 26.95
C PHE A 22 32.86 5.46 28.49
N GLU A 23 32.16 4.55 29.16
CA GLU A 23 32.10 4.49 30.63
C GLU A 23 33.49 4.30 31.25
N ALA A 24 34.33 3.43 30.67
CA ALA A 24 35.70 3.21 31.12
C ALA A 24 36.59 4.46 30.96
N GLN A 25 36.37 5.26 29.92
CA GLN A 25 37.08 6.54 29.72
C GLN A 25 36.64 7.60 30.74
N LEU A 26 35.35 7.66 31.06
CA LEU A 26 34.82 8.53 32.12
C LEU A 26 35.39 8.18 33.50
N GLN A 27 35.53 6.89 33.82
CA GLN A 27 36.09 6.47 35.12
C GLN A 27 37.60 6.71 35.25
N LYS A 28 38.35 6.73 34.14
CA LYS A 28 39.81 6.97 34.16
C LYS A 28 40.20 8.44 34.33
N ASN A 29 39.29 9.39 34.12
CA ASN A 29 39.57 10.84 34.23
C ASN A 29 38.62 11.53 35.24
N PRO A 30 38.93 11.51 36.55
CA PRO A 30 38.08 12.13 37.57
C PRO A 30 38.38 13.62 37.83
N GLY A 31 39.22 14.28 37.00
CA GLY A 31 39.69 15.67 37.23
C GLY A 31 39.51 16.61 36.02
N PRO A 32 39.59 17.94 36.23
CA PRO A 32 39.06 18.99 35.33
C PRO A 32 39.87 19.25 34.04
N SER A 33 40.65 18.29 33.56
CA SER A 33 41.64 18.49 32.48
C SER A 33 41.51 17.54 31.28
N SER A 34 40.30 17.02 30.99
CA SER A 34 40.04 16.58 29.61
C SER A 34 39.81 17.82 28.76
N SER A 35 40.64 18.04 27.73
CA SER A 35 40.38 19.08 26.71
C SER A 35 38.91 18.98 26.28
N THR A 36 38.17 20.08 26.41
CA THR A 36 36.76 20.17 26.02
C THR A 36 36.53 19.66 24.59
N ASP A 37 37.53 19.78 23.72
CA ASP A 37 37.48 19.34 22.34
C ASP A 37 37.42 17.81 22.19
N SER A 38 38.06 17.04 23.09
CA SER A 38 37.99 15.57 23.07
C SER A 38 36.59 15.10 23.49
N LEU A 39 36.02 15.70 24.53
CA LEU A 39 34.68 15.35 25.01
C LEU A 39 33.61 15.68 23.97
N VAL A 40 33.76 16.80 23.25
CA VAL A 40 32.89 17.18 22.14
C VAL A 40 32.99 16.19 20.97
N ALA A 41 34.19 15.71 20.63
CA ALA A 41 34.39 14.71 19.59
C ALA A 41 33.76 13.36 19.94
N ASP A 42 33.92 12.91 21.19
CA ASP A 42 33.35 11.65 21.69
C ASP A 42 31.82 11.73 21.74
N TYR A 43 31.28 12.83 22.25
CA TYR A 43 29.83 13.08 22.25
C TYR A 43 29.25 13.11 20.83
N THR A 44 29.94 13.76 19.88
CA THR A 44 29.49 13.83 18.48
C THR A 44 29.50 12.45 17.83
N SER A 45 30.53 11.65 18.10
CA SER A 45 30.65 10.28 17.61
C SER A 45 29.55 9.38 18.18
N PHE A 46 29.28 9.48 19.48
CA PHE A 46 28.18 8.76 20.14
C PHE A 46 26.83 9.20 19.57
N LYS A 47 26.57 10.51 19.48
CA LYS A 47 25.34 11.06 18.92
C LYS A 47 25.09 10.54 17.50
N LYS A 48 26.11 10.54 16.64
CA LYS A 48 26.00 10.00 15.28
C LYS A 48 25.65 8.51 15.30
N PHE A 49 26.36 7.73 16.10
CA PHE A 49 26.11 6.30 16.24
C PHE A 49 24.67 5.99 16.68
N ILE A 50 24.15 6.71 17.68
CA ILE A 50 22.76 6.54 18.14
C ILE A 50 21.77 6.88 17.03
N LEU A 51 22.00 7.96 16.29
CA LEU A 51 21.14 8.35 15.16
C LEU A 51 21.16 7.27 14.05
N ASP A 52 22.34 6.73 13.74
CA ASP A 52 22.50 5.67 12.74
C ASP A 52 21.79 4.37 13.19
N ALA A 53 21.93 4.00 14.46
CA ALA A 53 21.26 2.82 15.04
C ALA A 53 19.73 2.97 15.05
N LEU A 54 19.22 4.13 15.45
CA LEU A 54 17.78 4.43 15.38
C LEU A 54 17.26 4.38 13.95
N GLY A 55 18.02 4.92 13.00
CA GLY A 55 17.71 4.84 11.57
C GLY A 55 17.64 3.39 11.07
N CYS A 56 18.58 2.54 11.51
CA CYS A 56 18.58 1.12 11.16
C CYS A 56 17.34 0.40 11.73
N ILE A 57 17.02 0.62 13.01
CA ILE A 57 15.83 0.04 13.65
C ILE A 57 14.56 0.46 12.91
N GLN A 58 14.44 1.74 12.54
CA GLN A 58 13.29 2.24 11.79
C GLN A 58 13.14 1.52 10.43
N GLN A 59 14.24 1.32 9.70
CA GLN A 59 14.24 0.59 8.44
C GLN A 59 13.84 -0.88 8.61
N GLN A 60 14.32 -1.54 9.66
CA GLN A 60 13.95 -2.93 9.95
C GLN A 60 12.47 -3.08 10.30
N MET A 61 11.92 -2.16 11.11
CA MET A 61 10.50 -2.13 11.43
C MET A 61 9.64 -1.93 10.18
N GLU A 62 10.07 -1.05 9.27
CA GLU A 62 9.38 -0.84 8.00
C GLU A 62 9.40 -2.12 7.14
N ALA A 63 10.54 -2.79 7.02
CA ALA A 63 10.66 -4.05 6.28
C ALA A 63 9.76 -5.15 6.85
N LEU A 64 9.71 -5.29 8.19
CA LEU A 64 8.80 -6.24 8.85
C LEU A 64 7.33 -5.92 8.59
N SER A 65 6.95 -4.64 8.68
CA SER A 65 5.60 -4.18 8.38
C SER A 65 5.18 -4.51 6.94
N GLN A 66 6.09 -4.31 5.97
CA GLN A 66 5.86 -4.65 4.56
C GLN A 66 5.72 -6.16 4.32
N GLU A 67 6.48 -7.01 5.02
CA GLU A 67 6.34 -8.47 4.93
C GLU A 67 5.05 -8.97 5.57
N LEU A 68 4.66 -8.42 6.72
CA LEU A 68 3.37 -8.73 7.36
C LEU A 68 2.20 -8.40 6.43
N ASP A 69 2.20 -7.20 5.85
CA ASP A 69 1.20 -6.78 4.84
C ASP A 69 1.19 -7.74 3.64
N SER A 70 2.37 -8.12 3.13
CA SER A 70 2.50 -9.04 2.00
C SER A 70 1.94 -10.42 2.31
N MET A 71 2.22 -10.96 3.49
CA MET A 71 1.65 -12.24 3.95
C MET A 71 0.13 -12.16 4.09
N GLU A 72 -0.39 -11.08 4.67
CA GLU A 72 -1.82 -10.89 4.82
C GLU A 72 -2.51 -10.79 3.44
N MET A 73 -1.95 -10.01 2.51
CA MET A 73 -2.45 -9.92 1.13
C MET A 73 -2.33 -11.22 0.34
N ARG A 74 -1.38 -12.11 0.68
CA ARG A 74 -1.36 -13.49 0.16
C ARG A 74 -2.57 -14.28 0.66
N GLY A 75 -2.94 -14.13 1.93
CA GLY A 75 -4.15 -14.74 2.51
C GLY A 75 -5.45 -14.22 1.87
N ARG A 76 -5.49 -12.94 1.50
CA ARG A 76 -6.66 -12.26 0.91
C ARG A 76 -6.80 -12.42 -0.61
N ARG A 77 -5.88 -13.14 -1.28
CA ARG A 77 -5.87 -13.27 -2.76
C ARG A 77 -7.14 -13.89 -3.38
N LYS A 78 -7.86 -14.70 -2.62
CA LYS A 78 -9.12 -15.34 -3.04
C LYS A 78 -10.36 -14.56 -2.59
N MET A 79 -10.17 -13.36 -2.04
CA MET A 79 -11.23 -12.59 -1.40
C MET A 79 -11.58 -11.36 -2.23
N VAL A 80 -12.87 -11.06 -2.29
CA VAL A 80 -13.44 -9.88 -2.94
C VAL A 80 -14.53 -9.28 -2.06
N LEU A 81 -14.75 -7.98 -2.21
CA LEU A 81 -15.85 -7.26 -1.59
C LEU A 81 -16.90 -6.93 -2.66
N LEU A 82 -18.15 -7.29 -2.39
CA LEU A 82 -19.30 -6.85 -3.17
C LEU A 82 -20.03 -5.75 -2.41
N HIS A 83 -20.25 -4.61 -3.05
CA HIS A 83 -20.99 -3.48 -2.49
C HIS A 83 -22.30 -3.29 -3.23
N GLY A 84 -23.28 -2.68 -2.57
CA GLY A 84 -24.57 -2.33 -3.20
C GLY A 84 -25.54 -3.49 -3.38
N VAL A 85 -25.23 -4.66 -2.83
CA VAL A 85 -26.15 -5.81 -2.80
C VAL A 85 -27.17 -5.58 -1.68
N PRO A 86 -28.50 -5.49 -1.95
CA PRO A 86 -29.51 -5.30 -0.92
C PRO A 86 -29.45 -6.35 0.20
N GLU A 87 -29.70 -5.94 1.45
CA GLU A 87 -29.76 -6.87 2.59
C GLU A 87 -31.16 -7.49 2.70
N GLN A 88 -31.21 -8.78 3.01
CA GLN A 88 -32.47 -9.50 3.25
C GLN A 88 -32.48 -10.13 4.64
N THR A 89 -33.67 -10.25 5.24
CA THR A 89 -33.84 -10.91 6.54
C THR A 89 -33.51 -12.39 6.40
N LYS A 90 -32.63 -12.91 7.28
CA LYS A 90 -32.15 -14.31 7.26
C LYS A 90 -31.52 -14.71 5.91
N GLU A 91 -30.74 -13.82 5.30
CA GLU A 91 -30.07 -14.09 4.04
C GLU A 91 -28.99 -15.18 4.14
N ASP A 92 -28.90 -16.03 3.12
CA ASP A 92 -27.69 -16.80 2.83
C ASP A 92 -26.81 -16.01 1.86
N THR A 93 -25.78 -15.36 2.42
CA THR A 93 -24.87 -14.52 1.62
C THR A 93 -24.13 -15.29 0.53
N ALA A 94 -23.93 -16.62 0.65
CA ALA A 94 -23.29 -17.40 -0.41
C ALA A 94 -24.24 -17.61 -1.60
N GLN A 95 -25.52 -17.89 -1.33
CA GLN A 95 -26.57 -17.98 -2.35
C GLN A 95 -26.76 -16.64 -3.06
N VAL A 96 -26.84 -15.55 -2.29
CA VAL A 96 -26.97 -14.19 -2.84
C VAL A 96 -25.80 -13.85 -3.77
N VAL A 97 -24.56 -14.15 -3.37
CA VAL A 97 -23.39 -13.94 -4.23
C VAL A 97 -23.47 -14.81 -5.49
N ALA A 98 -23.86 -16.08 -5.37
CA ALA A 98 -23.97 -16.96 -6.52
C ALA A 98 -25.02 -16.46 -7.53
N GLU A 99 -26.17 -15.97 -7.05
CA GLU A 99 -27.18 -15.35 -7.91
C GLU A 99 -26.65 -14.10 -8.62
N VAL A 100 -26.00 -13.20 -7.88
CA VAL A 100 -25.39 -11.97 -8.46
C VAL A 100 -24.37 -12.32 -9.54
N VAL A 101 -23.53 -13.33 -9.30
CA VAL A 101 -22.51 -13.78 -10.26
C VAL A 101 -23.15 -14.37 -11.51
N ARG A 102 -24.11 -15.29 -11.36
CA ARG A 102 -24.81 -15.89 -12.52
C ARG A 102 -25.56 -14.85 -13.33
N ARG A 103 -26.29 -13.96 -12.67
CA ARG A 103 -27.18 -12.97 -13.30
C ARG A 103 -26.44 -11.79 -13.91
N HIS A 104 -25.47 -11.21 -13.20
CA HIS A 104 -24.84 -9.94 -13.59
C HIS A 104 -23.42 -10.08 -14.13
N LEU A 105 -22.70 -11.16 -13.81
CA LEU A 105 -21.38 -11.42 -14.39
C LEU A 105 -21.44 -12.42 -15.57
N GLU A 106 -22.61 -13.03 -15.80
CA GLU A 106 -22.88 -14.02 -16.85
C GLU A 106 -21.93 -15.22 -16.74
N ILE A 107 -21.75 -15.72 -15.52
CA ILE A 107 -20.99 -16.94 -15.24
C ILE A 107 -22.01 -17.99 -14.73
N PRO A 108 -22.74 -18.68 -15.62
CA PRO A 108 -23.88 -19.52 -15.24
C PRO A 108 -23.47 -20.74 -14.41
N GLU A 109 -22.27 -21.27 -14.66
CA GLU A 109 -21.69 -22.43 -13.95
C GLU A 109 -21.26 -22.11 -12.51
N PHE A 110 -21.35 -20.85 -12.06
CA PHE A 110 -20.93 -20.47 -10.72
C PHE A 110 -21.87 -21.08 -9.67
N ALA A 111 -21.32 -21.95 -8.83
CA ALA A 111 -22.05 -22.69 -7.81
C ALA A 111 -21.80 -22.10 -6.42
N VAL A 112 -22.69 -22.42 -5.48
CA VAL A 112 -22.56 -21.99 -4.07
C VAL A 112 -21.31 -22.60 -3.45
N ASP A 113 -20.96 -23.83 -3.84
CA ASP A 113 -19.77 -24.54 -3.37
C ASP A 113 -18.46 -23.85 -3.75
N ASP A 114 -18.49 -22.96 -4.75
CA ASP A 114 -17.33 -22.15 -5.16
C ASP A 114 -17.01 -21.06 -4.12
N VAL A 115 -17.96 -20.77 -3.23
CA VAL A 115 -17.83 -19.84 -2.11
C VAL A 115 -17.41 -20.59 -0.85
N ARG A 116 -16.18 -20.35 -0.40
CA ARG A 116 -15.61 -20.99 0.81
C ARG A 116 -16.04 -20.31 2.11
N ARG A 117 -16.23 -18.98 2.08
CA ARG A 117 -16.73 -18.20 3.22
C ARG A 117 -17.37 -16.93 2.69
N CYS A 118 -18.55 -16.59 3.19
CA CYS A 118 -19.27 -15.38 2.80
C CYS A 118 -19.94 -14.77 4.04
N HIS A 119 -19.88 -13.45 4.20
CA HIS A 119 -20.61 -12.75 5.25
C HIS A 119 -20.64 -11.23 4.99
N ARG A 120 -21.61 -10.53 5.58
CA ARG A 120 -21.64 -9.07 5.62
C ARG A 120 -20.56 -8.51 6.54
N MET A 121 -19.98 -7.40 6.14
CA MET A 121 -18.93 -6.71 6.89
C MET A 121 -19.50 -5.50 7.64
N GLY A 122 -19.08 -5.34 8.88
CA GLY A 122 -19.41 -4.18 9.70
C GLY A 122 -20.76 -4.23 10.39
N ARG A 123 -21.01 -3.21 11.22
CA ARG A 123 -22.27 -3.01 11.93
C ARG A 123 -23.28 -2.34 10.99
N GLN A 124 -24.55 -2.71 11.12
CA GLN A 124 -25.62 -2.04 10.41
C GLN A 124 -25.74 -0.62 10.96
N ALA A 125 -25.38 0.37 10.14
CA ALA A 125 -25.38 1.78 10.52
C ALA A 125 -26.68 2.47 10.07
N ASP A 126 -27.00 2.38 8.77
CA ASP A 126 -28.18 2.99 8.16
C ASP A 126 -28.98 1.94 7.38
N ALA A 127 -30.31 1.96 7.51
CA ALA A 127 -31.19 1.09 6.72
C ALA A 127 -31.10 1.36 5.19
N SER A 128 -30.63 2.56 4.81
CA SER A 128 -30.48 2.98 3.41
C SER A 128 -29.24 2.40 2.72
N LYS A 129 -28.19 2.04 3.49
CA LYS A 129 -26.90 1.59 2.91
C LYS A 129 -26.65 0.13 3.27
N SER A 130 -26.69 -0.73 2.25
CA SER A 130 -26.37 -2.15 2.40
C SER A 130 -24.89 -2.35 2.70
N ARG A 131 -24.59 -3.18 3.72
CA ARG A 131 -23.22 -3.53 4.11
C ARG A 131 -22.54 -4.33 3.01
N PRO A 132 -21.22 -4.15 2.80
CA PRO A 132 -20.51 -4.94 1.82
C PRO A 132 -20.44 -6.41 2.23
N ILE A 133 -20.50 -7.30 1.25
CA ILE A 133 -20.29 -8.74 1.42
C ILE A 133 -18.82 -9.06 1.19
N LEU A 134 -18.17 -9.69 2.17
CA LEU A 134 -16.85 -10.29 2.00
C LEU A 134 -17.02 -11.74 1.55
N CYS A 135 -16.63 -12.01 0.31
CA CYS A 135 -16.65 -13.34 -0.28
C CYS A 135 -15.23 -13.87 -0.43
N LYS A 136 -14.97 -15.06 0.12
CA LYS A 136 -13.76 -15.86 -0.11
C LYS A 136 -14.10 -17.03 -1.01
N LEU A 137 -13.44 -17.10 -2.15
CA LEU A 137 -13.66 -18.12 -3.17
C LEU A 137 -12.74 -19.33 -2.95
N ARG A 138 -13.09 -20.45 -3.58
CA ARG A 138 -12.35 -21.71 -3.50
C ARG A 138 -10.92 -21.56 -4.00
N ASP A 139 -10.74 -20.88 -5.13
CA ASP A 139 -9.44 -20.63 -5.75
C ASP A 139 -9.31 -19.21 -6.33
N VAL A 140 -8.11 -18.92 -6.85
CA VAL A 140 -7.77 -17.59 -7.41
C VAL A 140 -8.32 -17.43 -8.82
N GLY A 141 -8.47 -18.52 -9.58
CA GLY A 141 -9.03 -18.49 -10.93
C GLY A 141 -10.47 -18.01 -10.92
N LEU A 142 -11.31 -18.57 -10.05
CA LEU A 142 -12.70 -18.12 -9.85
C LEU A 142 -12.76 -16.63 -9.47
N ARG A 143 -11.88 -16.20 -8.55
CA ARG A 143 -11.76 -14.81 -8.14
C ARG A 143 -11.42 -13.90 -9.31
N ASP A 144 -10.46 -14.31 -10.13
CA ASP A 144 -10.00 -13.53 -11.27
C ASP A 144 -11.05 -13.49 -12.38
N SER A 145 -11.77 -14.58 -12.64
CA SER A 145 -12.93 -14.61 -13.55
C SER A 145 -13.99 -13.58 -13.14
N MET A 146 -14.37 -13.55 -11.86
CA MET A 146 -15.27 -12.52 -11.34
C MET A 146 -14.69 -11.11 -11.50
N TRP A 147 -13.39 -10.94 -11.21
CA TRP A 147 -12.71 -9.65 -11.30
C TRP A 147 -12.65 -9.09 -12.72
N PHE A 148 -12.42 -9.93 -13.72
CA PHE A 148 -12.38 -9.53 -15.11
C PHE A 148 -13.77 -9.27 -15.69
N ALA A 149 -14.81 -9.98 -15.22
CA ALA A 149 -16.19 -9.76 -15.62
C ALA A 149 -16.85 -8.53 -14.95
N LYS A 150 -16.22 -7.89 -13.96
CA LYS A 150 -16.83 -6.84 -13.12
C LYS A 150 -17.39 -5.63 -13.88
N THR A 151 -16.94 -5.38 -15.10
CA THR A 151 -17.49 -4.29 -15.94
C THR A 151 -18.96 -4.51 -16.29
N LYS A 152 -19.43 -5.76 -16.29
CA LYS A 152 -20.84 -6.12 -16.50
C LYS A 152 -21.75 -5.68 -15.34
N LEU A 153 -21.20 -5.35 -14.18
CA LEU A 153 -21.95 -4.79 -13.05
C LEU A 153 -22.33 -3.31 -13.26
N LYS A 154 -21.80 -2.64 -14.30
CA LYS A 154 -22.14 -1.23 -14.57
C LYS A 154 -23.66 -1.08 -14.78
N GLY A 155 -24.25 -0.08 -14.13
CA GLY A 155 -25.69 0.17 -14.19
C GLY A 155 -26.53 -0.65 -13.21
N THR A 156 -25.97 -1.67 -12.56
CA THR A 156 -26.71 -2.50 -11.57
C THR A 156 -26.74 -1.89 -10.17
N GLY A 157 -25.90 -0.89 -9.89
CA GLY A 157 -25.67 -0.37 -8.53
C GLY A 157 -24.72 -1.24 -7.69
N ILE A 158 -24.33 -2.42 -8.18
CA ILE A 158 -23.38 -3.33 -7.51
C ILE A 158 -21.96 -2.99 -7.98
N THR A 159 -21.00 -3.01 -7.05
CA THR A 159 -19.58 -2.86 -7.39
C THR A 159 -18.72 -3.93 -6.73
N LEU A 160 -17.63 -4.29 -7.42
CA LEU A 160 -16.65 -5.27 -6.95
C LEU A 160 -15.33 -4.57 -6.64
N SER A 161 -14.81 -4.75 -5.42
CA SER A 161 -13.51 -4.19 -5.00
C SER A 161 -12.60 -5.26 -4.40
N GLU A 162 -11.29 -5.00 -4.45
CA GLU A 162 -10.32 -5.86 -3.78
C GLU A 162 -10.44 -5.70 -2.25
N PHE A 163 -10.26 -6.80 -1.52
CA PHE A 163 -10.17 -6.75 -0.06
C PHE A 163 -8.75 -6.39 0.39
N LEU A 164 -8.39 -5.12 0.25
CA LEU A 164 -7.07 -4.61 0.62
C LEU A 164 -6.86 -4.59 2.14
N THR A 165 -5.63 -4.81 2.58
CA THR A 165 -5.18 -4.48 3.94
C THR A 165 -5.36 -2.98 4.21
N ARG A 166 -5.41 -2.61 5.50
CA ARG A 166 -5.57 -1.21 5.89
C ARG A 166 -4.48 -0.30 5.30
N PRO A 167 -3.18 -0.63 5.34
CA PRO A 167 -2.14 0.22 4.74
C PRO A 167 -2.31 0.39 3.24
N ARG A 168 -2.63 -0.67 2.49
CA ARG A 168 -2.86 -0.58 1.04
C ARG A 168 -4.13 0.18 0.68
N HIS A 169 -5.19 0.04 1.49
CA HIS A 169 -6.40 0.82 1.31
C HIS A 169 -6.11 2.31 1.52
N GLN A 170 -5.39 2.68 2.58
CA GLN A 170 -4.97 4.06 2.84
C GLN A 170 -4.10 4.58 1.68
N LEU A 171 -3.11 3.80 1.22
CA LEU A 171 -2.28 4.14 0.07
C LEU A 171 -3.13 4.38 -1.19
N PHE A 172 -4.13 3.53 -1.44
CA PHE A 172 -5.02 3.66 -2.58
C PHE A 172 -5.90 4.91 -2.48
N MET A 173 -6.42 5.25 -1.30
CA MET A 173 -7.17 6.49 -1.09
C MET A 173 -6.27 7.71 -1.30
N SER A 174 -5.09 7.74 -0.70
CA SER A 174 -4.11 8.82 -0.90
C SER A 174 -3.70 8.97 -2.36
N ALA A 175 -3.59 7.87 -3.11
CA ALA A 175 -3.36 7.93 -4.55
C ALA A 175 -4.53 8.59 -5.30
N ARG A 176 -5.77 8.24 -4.96
CA ARG A 176 -6.98 8.84 -5.56
C ARG A 176 -7.08 10.33 -5.25
N ASP A 177 -6.72 10.75 -4.05
CA ASP A 177 -6.74 12.17 -3.65
C ASP A 177 -5.71 12.98 -4.47
N LYS A 178 -4.53 12.42 -4.73
CA LYS A 178 -3.43 13.10 -5.44
C LYS A 178 -3.55 13.08 -6.97
N PHE A 179 -4.03 11.97 -7.54
CA PHE A 179 -4.03 11.73 -8.99
C PHE A 179 -5.43 11.70 -9.60
N GLY A 180 -6.48 11.65 -8.78
CA GLY A 180 -7.86 11.51 -9.22
C GLY A 180 -8.29 10.05 -9.35
N VAL A 181 -9.60 9.81 -9.19
CA VAL A 181 -10.20 8.47 -9.18
C VAL A 181 -9.91 7.68 -10.46
N ASN A 182 -9.99 8.33 -11.62
CA ASN A 182 -9.85 7.67 -12.92
C ASN A 182 -8.41 7.25 -13.23
N ASN A 183 -7.43 7.82 -12.53
CA ASN A 183 -6.01 7.57 -12.74
C ASN A 183 -5.44 6.54 -11.75
N CYS A 184 -6.28 5.97 -10.89
CA CYS A 184 -5.87 5.07 -9.82
C CYS A 184 -6.72 3.81 -9.84
N TRP A 185 -6.08 2.64 -9.85
CA TRP A 185 -6.80 1.36 -9.77
C TRP A 185 -6.00 0.32 -9.02
N THR A 186 -6.67 -0.77 -8.67
CA THR A 186 -6.07 -1.95 -8.08
C THR A 186 -6.08 -3.09 -9.08
N LYS A 187 -4.99 -3.86 -9.12
CA LYS A 187 -4.90 -5.09 -9.91
C LYS A 187 -4.00 -6.07 -9.17
N GLN A 188 -4.49 -7.29 -8.99
CA GLN A 188 -3.74 -8.37 -8.34
C GLN A 188 -3.17 -7.95 -6.99
N ARG A 189 -3.93 -7.16 -6.21
CA ARG A 189 -3.59 -6.64 -4.88
C ARG A 189 -2.60 -5.48 -4.87
N LEU A 190 -2.13 -5.04 -6.03
CA LEU A 190 -1.21 -3.93 -6.17
C LEU A 190 -1.98 -2.65 -6.49
N VAL A 191 -1.49 -1.52 -5.99
CA VAL A 191 -2.01 -0.20 -6.33
C VAL A 191 -1.24 0.32 -7.54
N TYR A 192 -1.97 0.85 -8.51
CA TYR A 192 -1.43 1.46 -9.70
C TYR A 192 -1.93 2.89 -9.85
N VAL A 193 -1.05 3.74 -10.38
CA VAL A 193 -1.31 5.14 -10.66
C VAL A 193 -0.85 5.46 -12.08
N MET A 194 -1.62 6.28 -12.79
CA MET A 194 -1.22 6.85 -14.08
C MET A 194 -0.40 8.12 -13.86
N GLY A 195 0.82 8.13 -14.37
CA GLY A 195 1.72 9.29 -14.37
C GLY A 195 1.26 10.37 -15.36
N ALA A 196 1.83 11.56 -15.24
CA ALA A 196 1.55 12.68 -16.15
C ALA A 196 2.03 12.40 -17.59
N ASP A 197 2.99 11.50 -17.74
CA ASP A 197 3.52 10.98 -19.00
C ASP A 197 2.60 9.94 -19.66
N GLY A 198 1.51 9.55 -19.00
CA GLY A 198 0.62 8.47 -19.44
C GLY A 198 1.12 7.07 -19.06
N SER A 199 2.27 6.96 -18.41
CA SER A 199 2.83 5.68 -17.97
C SER A 199 2.11 5.15 -16.73
N ARG A 200 2.11 3.83 -16.58
CA ARG A 200 1.51 3.14 -15.43
C ARG A 200 2.58 2.84 -14.40
N HIS A 201 2.41 3.33 -13.18
CA HIS A 201 3.34 3.10 -12.08
C HIS A 201 2.71 2.21 -11.03
N ARG A 202 3.47 1.19 -10.59
CA ARG A 202 3.12 0.41 -9.40
C ARG A 202 3.54 1.18 -8.16
N VAL A 203 2.67 1.22 -7.17
CA VAL A 203 2.89 1.94 -5.91
C VAL A 203 2.74 0.98 -4.74
N SER A 204 3.76 0.95 -3.88
CA SER A 204 3.84 0.14 -2.67
C SER A 204 3.90 0.97 -1.39
N THR A 205 4.42 2.20 -1.49
CA THR A 205 4.64 3.10 -0.35
C THR A 205 4.14 4.51 -0.64
N LEU A 206 3.96 5.33 0.41
CA LEU A 206 3.69 6.77 0.23
C LEU A 206 4.86 7.49 -0.44
N GLY A 207 6.10 7.03 -0.23
CA GLY A 207 7.28 7.54 -0.92
C GLY A 207 7.19 7.37 -2.44
N ASP A 208 6.67 6.23 -2.92
CA ASP A 208 6.42 6.00 -4.34
C ASP A 208 5.44 7.04 -4.92
N LEU A 209 4.33 7.32 -4.21
CA LEU A 209 3.36 8.34 -4.63
C LEU A 209 3.99 9.74 -4.71
N ASN A 210 4.77 10.11 -3.70
CA ASN A 210 5.39 11.44 -3.64
C ASN A 210 6.38 11.63 -4.79
N ARG A 211 7.18 10.61 -5.13
CA ARG A 211 8.10 10.66 -6.28
C ARG A 211 7.35 10.87 -7.59
N ILE A 212 6.25 10.14 -7.82
CA ILE A 212 5.44 10.28 -9.04
C ILE A 212 4.77 11.67 -9.09
N GLN A 213 4.32 12.20 -7.94
CA GLN A 213 3.73 13.53 -7.84
C GLN A 213 4.74 14.63 -8.18
N GLN A 214 5.97 14.54 -7.67
CA GLN A 214 7.03 15.51 -7.97
C GLN A 214 7.37 15.52 -9.47
N ILE A 215 7.35 14.36 -10.13
CA ILE A 215 7.55 14.27 -11.59
C ILE A 215 6.41 15.01 -12.32
N LYS A 216 5.16 14.83 -11.89
CA LYS A 216 4.00 15.54 -12.44
C LYS A 216 4.11 17.05 -12.27
N GLU A 217 4.49 17.53 -11.09
CA GLU A 217 4.65 18.97 -10.82
C GLU A 217 5.77 19.59 -11.67
N LYS A 218 6.92 18.91 -11.80
CA LYS A 218 8.02 19.35 -12.66
C LYS A 218 7.64 19.39 -14.16
N ALA A 219 6.84 18.42 -14.61
CA ALA A 219 6.34 18.41 -15.99
C ALA A 219 5.37 19.58 -16.27
N GLN A 220 4.60 20.01 -15.27
CA GLN A 220 3.67 21.14 -15.40
C GLN A 220 4.35 22.51 -15.31
N SER A 221 5.50 22.62 -14.64
CA SER A 221 6.25 23.88 -14.52
C SER A 221 7.15 24.21 -15.72
N THR A 222 7.24 23.34 -16.73
CA THR A 222 8.04 23.61 -17.94
C THR A 222 7.18 24.34 -18.99
N PRO A 223 7.49 25.59 -19.40
CA PRO A 223 6.69 26.31 -20.37
C PRO A 223 6.72 25.60 -21.74
N ALA A 224 5.54 25.37 -22.33
CA ALA A 224 5.44 24.82 -23.68
C ALA A 224 6.18 25.72 -24.70
N PRO A 225 7.00 25.17 -25.61
CA PRO A 225 7.65 25.97 -26.63
C PRO A 225 6.60 26.60 -27.55
N LYS A 226 6.67 27.95 -27.68
CA LYS A 226 5.81 28.73 -28.57
C LYS A 226 5.92 28.18 -30.00
N LYS A 227 4.83 27.62 -30.53
CA LYS A 227 4.77 27.17 -31.94
C LYS A 227 5.17 28.32 -32.86
N ALA A 228 6.28 28.16 -33.59
CA ALA A 228 6.69 29.10 -34.61
C ALA A 228 5.62 29.14 -35.72
N LYS A 229 5.13 30.35 -36.04
CA LYS A 229 4.22 30.58 -37.17
C LYS A 229 4.95 30.21 -38.46
N ARG A 230 4.44 29.19 -39.16
CA ARG A 230 4.90 28.79 -40.49
C ARG A 230 4.49 29.90 -41.47
N VAL A 231 5.47 30.62 -42.02
CA VAL A 231 5.25 31.64 -43.06
C VAL A 231 4.93 30.90 -44.37
N ALA A 232 3.74 31.16 -44.93
CA ALA A 232 3.33 30.62 -46.21
C ALA A 232 4.10 31.32 -47.34
N ALA A 233 4.91 30.57 -48.08
CA ALA A 233 5.53 31.04 -49.32
C ALA A 233 4.48 31.06 -50.45
N LYS A 234 4.15 32.26 -50.94
CA LYS A 234 3.43 32.45 -52.22
C LYS A 234 4.38 32.06 -53.36
N LYS A 235 4.01 31.06 -54.16
CA LYS A 235 4.62 30.82 -55.47
C LYS A 235 4.08 31.84 -56.48
N LYS A 236 5.01 32.47 -57.21
CA LYS A 236 4.76 33.15 -58.49
C LYS A 236 4.50 32.12 -59.59
#